data_AF-A0A2G9HVJ0-F1
#
_entry.id   AF-A0A2G9HVJ0-F1
#
_cell.length_a   1.000
_cell.length_b   1.000
_cell.length_c   1.000
_cell.angle_alpha   90.00
_cell.angle_beta   90.00
_cell.angle_gamma   90.00
#
_symmetry.space_group_name_H-M   'P 1'
#
loop_
_entity.id
_entity.type
_entity.pdbx_description
1 polymer ?
#
loop_
_entity_poly.entity_id
_entity_poly.type
_entity_poly.pdbx_seq_one_letter_code
_entity_poly.pdbx_strand_id
1 'polypeptide(L)'
;MLNQIMDSFFSKLMEKLVDYVFDTFSEKKNLESTLETLKNNLNSLSDKAFDVEEKSNNAELPGKKKRKREVEEWLKQVKVIENEVCRLESEAQTQGFFGKFFNGDQATQLNAKVHQLIEQSRHFGELLVNVSETKGETLLTTNLFGKGFKENLKRIWNLLKSDKVLSIGIYGMGGVGKTALARHINNVILEKRKEKHVCWITVSQVFSIKKFQDEIARSIRLDLSNEDDEDKRAARLNGAIRNNFILILDDVWENICLEKLGDPLCLEGCRLILTTRSFEVCCQMGCQEKVKVKKLRADEAWNLFKQTLEGAIALTPEIEEIAKNMAKVCDGLPLGIIVLAGSMRGETSIHVWRNELEKLMDPNMVQDDKEDEVFKVLKYSYDRLDLNHQLCFLHCSLYGEDLPIDKMELVKRFVSEELVDIRKSRQSQFDQGHSILNKLVKVCLLESGGEFCVNMHDLVRALALRITKGKKYGKLRIIFEGHSK
;
A
#
# COMPACT_ATOMS: atom_id res chain seq x y z
N MET A 1 37.34 6.57 10.87
CA MET A 1 38.13 5.78 9.91
C MET A 1 39.01 6.68 9.05
N LEU A 2 38.51 7.80 8.52
CA LEU A 2 39.32 8.71 7.71
C LEU A 2 40.51 9.35 8.42
N ASN A 3 40.33 9.84 9.64
CA ASN A 3 41.43 10.53 10.34
C ASN A 3 42.65 9.61 10.55
N GLN A 4 42.45 8.31 10.75
CA GLN A 4 43.53 7.32 10.83
C GLN A 4 44.25 7.09 9.49
N ILE A 5 43.50 7.05 8.38
CA ILE A 5 44.06 6.90 7.03
C ILE A 5 44.84 8.15 6.64
N MET A 6 44.32 9.33 6.95
CA MET A 6 45.00 10.61 6.72
C MET A 6 46.28 10.71 7.55
N ASP A 7 46.25 10.37 8.84
CA ASP A 7 47.44 10.40 9.69
C ASP A 7 48.51 9.41 9.20
N SER A 8 48.12 8.21 8.77
CA SER A 8 49.03 7.23 8.13
C SER A 8 49.63 7.77 6.84
N PHE A 9 48.81 8.38 5.97
CA PHE A 9 49.25 8.98 4.70
C PHE A 9 50.30 10.07 4.94
N PHE A 10 50.00 11.03 5.82
CA PHE A 10 50.91 12.13 6.12
C PHE A 10 52.16 11.67 6.86
N SER A 11 52.08 10.67 7.74
CA SER A 11 53.27 10.09 8.38
C SER A 11 54.24 9.50 7.34
N LYS A 12 53.72 8.69 6.40
CA LYS A 12 54.52 8.09 5.31
C LYS A 12 55.13 9.15 4.38
N LEU A 13 54.39 10.23 4.12
CA LEU A 13 54.89 11.36 3.34
C LEU A 13 56.02 12.10 4.08
N MET A 14 55.87 12.36 5.38
CA MET A 14 56.91 13.04 6.15
C MET A 14 58.18 12.20 6.27
N GLU A 15 58.08 10.88 6.44
CA GLU A 15 59.23 9.96 6.44
C GLU A 15 60.00 10.03 5.12
N LYS A 16 59.31 9.90 3.98
CA LYS A 16 59.96 9.94 2.65
C LYS A 16 60.49 11.32 2.24
N LEU A 17 59.96 12.39 2.83
CA LEU A 17 60.49 13.75 2.65
C LEU A 17 61.89 13.91 3.24
N VAL A 18 62.25 13.12 4.26
CA VAL A 18 63.60 13.13 4.84
C VAL A 18 64.62 12.58 3.85
N ASP A 19 64.23 11.60 3.03
CA ASP A 19 65.10 10.88 2.10
C ASP A 19 65.11 11.47 0.67
N TYR A 20 64.36 12.54 0.42
CA TYR A 20 64.25 13.16 -0.90
C TYR A 20 65.41 14.15 -1.15
N VAL A 21 65.96 14.15 -2.37
CA VAL A 21 67.03 15.07 -2.77
C VAL A 21 66.40 16.40 -3.20
N PHE A 22 66.72 17.48 -2.48
CA PHE A 22 66.25 18.84 -2.77
C PHE A 22 67.36 19.67 -3.40
N ASP A 23 67.03 20.51 -4.39
CA ASP A 23 68.02 21.41 -5.02
C ASP A 23 68.26 22.63 -4.12
N THR A 24 67.27 23.03 -3.32
CA THR A 24 67.38 24.15 -2.36
C THR A 24 66.68 23.91 -1.02
N PHE A 25 67.18 24.51 0.07
CA PHE A 25 66.49 24.51 1.38
C PHE A 25 65.10 25.16 1.30
N SER A 26 64.91 26.12 0.40
CA SER A 26 63.62 26.76 0.11
C SER A 26 62.58 25.79 -0.47
N GLU A 27 62.97 24.87 -1.35
CA GLU A 27 62.06 23.86 -1.91
C GLU A 27 61.53 22.91 -0.85
N LYS A 28 62.42 22.42 0.03
CA LYS A 28 62.02 21.58 1.15
C LYS A 28 60.98 22.25 2.05
N LYS A 29 61.24 23.51 2.43
CA LYS A 29 60.33 24.29 3.29
C LYS A 29 58.98 24.56 2.62
N ASN A 30 58.95 24.79 1.31
CA ASN A 30 57.71 24.98 0.56
C ASN A 30 56.87 23.70 0.48
N LEU A 31 57.51 22.54 0.32
CA LEU A 31 56.86 21.23 0.30
C LEU A 31 56.27 20.86 1.66
N GLU A 32 57.02 21.07 2.74
CA GLU A 32 56.54 20.90 4.12
C GLU A 32 55.31 21.79 4.39
N SER A 33 55.37 23.07 4.01
CA SER A 33 54.23 23.99 4.15
C SER A 33 53.00 23.55 3.33
N THR A 34 53.20 22.98 2.14
CA THR A 34 52.12 22.52 1.27
C THR A 34 51.43 21.29 1.87
N LEU A 35 52.20 20.36 2.43
CA LEU A 35 51.68 19.19 3.11
C LEU A 35 50.92 19.55 4.39
N GLU A 36 51.46 20.44 5.20
CA GLU A 36 50.80 20.91 6.42
C GLU A 36 49.44 21.56 6.08
N THR A 37 49.41 22.38 5.02
CA THR A 37 48.18 23.01 4.53
C THR A 37 47.16 21.97 4.06
N LEU A 38 47.59 21.01 3.23
CA LEU A 38 46.74 19.94 2.73
C LEU A 38 46.18 19.07 3.88
N LYS A 39 47.01 18.75 4.88
CA LYS A 39 46.61 18.00 6.07
C LYS A 39 45.51 18.73 6.85
N ASN A 40 45.72 20.01 7.12
CA ASN A 40 44.76 20.81 7.87
C ASN A 40 43.42 20.96 7.12
N ASN A 41 43.47 21.15 5.80
CA ASN A 41 42.28 21.23 4.98
C ASN A 41 41.51 19.91 4.92
N LEU A 42 42.20 18.78 4.73
CA LEU A 42 41.58 17.46 4.72
C LEU A 42 40.94 17.11 6.07
N ASN A 43 41.61 17.42 7.19
CA ASN A 43 41.03 17.27 8.52
C ASN A 43 39.77 18.13 8.68
N SER A 44 39.84 19.40 8.30
CA SER A 44 38.68 20.30 8.36
C SER A 44 37.51 19.84 7.50
N LEU A 45 37.78 19.26 6.32
CA LEU A 45 36.74 18.69 5.45
C LEU A 45 36.10 17.45 6.08
N SER A 46 36.92 16.55 6.63
CA SER A 46 36.48 15.32 7.32
C SER A 46 35.55 15.65 8.49
N ASP A 47 35.98 16.56 9.37
CA ASP A 47 35.19 16.95 10.55
C ASP A 47 33.85 17.59 10.14
N LYS A 48 33.87 18.47 9.13
CA LYS A 48 32.64 19.08 8.60
C LYS A 48 31.72 18.05 7.96
N ALA A 49 32.26 17.09 7.22
CA ALA A 49 31.46 16.06 6.56
C ALA A 49 30.77 15.17 7.60
N PHE A 50 31.49 14.80 8.65
CA PHE A 50 30.95 14.10 9.79
C PHE A 50 29.80 14.87 10.45
N ASP A 51 30.02 16.15 10.78
CA ASP A 51 28.99 17.02 11.37
C ASP A 51 27.73 17.13 10.51
N VAL A 52 27.90 17.34 9.20
CA VAL A 52 26.79 17.46 8.25
C VAL A 52 26.05 16.14 8.13
N GLU A 53 26.76 15.03 8.05
CA GLU A 53 26.18 13.70 7.94
C GLU A 53 25.42 13.32 9.21
N GLU A 54 25.99 13.56 10.39
CA GLU A 54 25.35 13.30 11.68
C GLU A 54 24.11 14.16 11.88
N LYS A 55 24.19 15.49 11.64
CA LYS A 55 23.03 16.39 11.69
C LYS A 55 21.95 15.98 10.70
N SER A 56 22.33 15.57 9.48
CA SER A 56 21.38 15.15 8.46
C SER A 56 20.69 13.86 8.85
N ASN A 57 21.45 12.85 9.27
CA ASN A 57 20.93 11.55 9.70
C ASN A 57 19.98 11.72 10.89
N ASN A 58 20.39 12.48 11.91
CA ASN A 58 19.57 12.71 13.11
C ASN A 58 18.25 13.43 12.81
N ALA A 59 18.26 14.37 11.86
CA ALA A 59 17.06 15.09 11.44
C ALA A 59 16.19 14.32 10.43
N GLU A 60 16.76 13.34 9.73
CA GLU A 60 16.06 12.41 8.84
C GLU A 60 15.39 11.25 9.61
N LEU A 61 15.87 10.89 10.81
CA LEU A 61 15.26 9.87 11.69
C LEU A 61 13.74 10.00 11.87
N PRO A 62 13.17 11.20 12.14
CA PRO A 62 11.71 11.34 12.24
C PRO A 62 10.98 11.35 10.88
N GLY A 63 11.69 11.20 9.74
CA GLY A 63 11.13 11.27 8.38
C GLY A 63 10.59 12.66 7.99
N LYS A 64 10.86 13.69 8.80
CA LYS A 64 10.27 15.04 8.66
C LYS A 64 10.93 15.89 7.61
N LYS A 65 12.23 15.68 7.44
CA LYS A 65 13.10 16.45 6.58
C LYS A 65 13.96 15.48 5.78
N LYS A 66 14.34 15.90 4.57
CA LYS A 66 15.31 15.19 3.73
C LYS A 66 16.45 16.14 3.43
N ARG A 67 17.68 15.64 3.42
CA ARG A 67 18.82 16.45 2.99
C ARG A 67 18.62 16.99 1.57
N LYS A 68 19.03 18.23 1.36
CA LYS A 68 18.99 18.83 0.02
C LYS A 68 19.89 18.03 -0.93
N ARG A 69 19.56 18.08 -2.22
CA ARG A 69 20.40 17.46 -3.25
C ARG A 69 21.82 18.01 -3.26
N GLU A 70 22.00 19.30 -3.00
CA GLU A 70 23.33 19.93 -2.92
C GLU A 70 24.18 19.33 -1.80
N VAL A 71 23.58 19.03 -0.65
CA VAL A 71 24.26 18.41 0.50
C VAL A 71 24.56 16.94 0.22
N GLU A 72 23.62 16.22 -0.39
CA GLU A 72 23.81 14.82 -0.79
C GLU A 72 24.96 14.66 -1.81
N GLU A 73 24.98 15.53 -2.82
CA GLU A 73 26.02 15.53 -3.86
C GLU A 73 27.38 15.90 -3.27
N TRP A 74 27.41 16.87 -2.35
CA TRP A 74 28.64 17.25 -1.67
C TRP A 74 29.21 16.11 -0.83
N LEU A 75 28.40 15.38 -0.05
CA LEU A 75 28.85 14.21 0.71
C LEU A 75 29.41 13.11 -0.21
N LYS A 76 28.83 12.92 -1.40
CA LYS A 76 29.39 12.00 -2.41
C LYS A 76 30.76 12.47 -2.90
N GLN A 77 30.93 13.77 -3.17
CA GLN A 77 32.21 14.33 -3.59
C GLN A 77 33.27 14.25 -2.48
N VAL A 78 32.89 14.46 -1.21
CA VAL A 78 33.78 14.21 -0.08
C VAL A 78 34.28 12.77 -0.13
N LYS A 79 33.38 11.79 -0.23
CA LYS A 79 33.72 10.36 -0.29
C LYS A 79 34.65 9.99 -1.46
N VAL A 80 34.56 10.70 -2.58
CA VAL A 80 35.51 10.56 -3.71
C VAL A 80 36.92 11.01 -3.30
N ILE A 81 37.04 12.15 -2.60
CA ILE A 81 38.32 12.61 -2.05
C ILE A 81 38.87 11.62 -1.03
N GLU A 82 38.02 11.08 -0.16
CA GLU A 82 38.45 10.07 0.83
C GLU A 82 39.07 8.86 0.15
N ASN A 83 38.41 8.34 -0.91
CA ASN A 83 38.92 7.24 -1.70
C ASN A 83 40.20 7.60 -2.47
N GLU A 84 40.32 8.84 -2.98
CA GLU A 84 41.53 9.34 -3.62
C GLU A 84 42.71 9.36 -2.63
N VAL A 85 42.49 9.84 -1.40
CA VAL A 85 43.49 9.83 -0.32
C VAL A 85 43.87 8.41 0.08
N CYS A 86 42.91 7.48 0.20
CA CYS A 86 43.19 6.06 0.47
C CYS A 86 44.08 5.43 -0.61
N ARG A 87 43.83 5.75 -1.89
CA ARG A 87 44.64 5.29 -3.01
C ARG A 87 46.05 5.86 -2.93
N LEU A 88 46.18 7.18 -2.70
CA LEU A 88 47.47 7.85 -2.55
C LEU A 88 48.27 7.31 -1.37
N GLU A 89 47.61 6.94 -0.27
CA GLU A 89 48.25 6.30 0.89
C GLU A 89 48.88 4.95 0.55
N SER A 90 48.22 4.17 -0.31
CA SER A 90 48.73 2.90 -0.80
C SER A 90 49.89 3.09 -1.79
N GLU A 91 49.78 4.08 -2.67
CA GLU A 91 50.80 4.43 -3.66
C GLU A 91 52.03 5.11 -3.05
N ALA A 92 51.88 5.74 -1.88
CA ALA A 92 52.95 6.46 -1.18
C ALA A 92 54.18 5.58 -0.92
N GLN A 93 54.04 4.26 -0.88
CA GLN A 93 55.17 3.32 -0.70
C GLN A 93 55.95 3.03 -2.00
N THR A 94 55.38 3.30 -3.17
CA THR A 94 56.00 3.00 -4.47
C THR A 94 57.18 3.93 -4.81
N GLN A 95 58.13 3.42 -5.60
CA GLN A 95 59.23 4.23 -6.14
C GLN A 95 58.70 5.25 -7.16
N GLY A 96 59.15 6.50 -7.07
CA GLY A 96 58.75 7.58 -7.99
C GLY A 96 57.43 8.28 -7.65
N PHE A 97 56.72 7.87 -6.58
CA PHE A 97 55.50 8.53 -6.11
C PHE A 97 55.73 10.01 -5.79
N PHE A 98 56.79 10.34 -5.04
CA PHE A 98 57.11 11.72 -4.64
C PHE A 98 57.25 12.66 -5.83
N GLY A 99 58.01 12.25 -6.85
CA GLY A 99 58.17 13.03 -8.07
C GLY A 99 56.85 13.21 -8.81
N LYS A 100 56.00 12.18 -8.89
CA LYS A 100 54.68 12.30 -9.52
C LYS A 100 53.70 13.15 -8.73
N PHE A 101 53.70 13.02 -7.41
CA PHE A 101 52.74 13.68 -6.52
C PHE A 101 53.02 15.19 -6.39
N PHE A 102 54.31 15.56 -6.28
CA PHE A 102 54.72 16.95 -6.11
C PHE A 102 55.08 17.63 -7.44
N ASN A 103 55.86 16.99 -8.32
CA ASN A 103 56.24 17.61 -9.60
C ASN A 103 55.14 17.46 -10.67
N GLY A 104 54.19 16.53 -10.46
CA GLY A 104 53.03 16.33 -11.34
C GLY A 104 51.77 17.10 -10.91
N ASP A 105 51.90 18.09 -10.01
CA ASP A 105 50.82 19.00 -9.58
C ASP A 105 49.63 18.33 -8.85
N GLN A 106 49.73 17.03 -8.53
CA GLN A 106 48.65 16.28 -7.88
C GLN A 106 48.33 16.82 -6.47
N ALA A 107 49.36 17.20 -5.69
CA ALA A 107 49.17 17.79 -4.37
C ALA A 107 48.38 19.11 -4.43
N THR A 108 48.71 19.99 -5.38
CA THR A 108 48.01 21.26 -5.60
C THR A 108 46.57 21.03 -6.06
N GLN A 109 46.36 20.10 -6.98
CA GLN A 109 45.03 19.76 -7.49
C GLN A 109 44.13 19.16 -6.41
N LEU A 110 44.66 18.25 -5.58
CA LEU A 110 43.95 17.70 -4.44
C LEU A 110 43.59 18.80 -3.44
N ASN A 111 44.54 19.68 -3.12
CA ASN A 111 44.29 20.80 -2.21
C ASN A 111 43.23 21.77 -2.75
N ALA A 112 43.24 22.05 -4.06
CA ALA A 112 42.23 22.89 -4.71
C ALA A 112 40.83 22.27 -4.66
N LYS A 113 40.69 20.96 -4.93
CA LYS A 113 39.42 20.24 -4.80
C LYS A 113 38.91 20.28 -3.36
N VAL A 114 39.78 20.02 -2.38
CA VAL A 114 39.44 20.07 -0.95
C VAL A 114 38.99 21.47 -0.54
N HIS A 115 39.74 22.50 -0.92
CA HIS A 115 39.36 23.89 -0.66
C HIS A 115 38.00 24.27 -1.27
N GLN A 116 37.73 23.81 -2.49
CA GLN A 116 36.44 24.04 -3.14
C GLN A 116 35.27 23.42 -2.36
N LEU A 117 35.44 22.19 -1.87
CA LEU A 117 34.42 21.51 -1.05
C LEU A 117 34.23 22.20 0.31
N ILE A 118 35.32 22.66 0.94
CA ILE A 118 35.25 23.43 2.19
C ILE A 118 34.48 24.74 1.95
N GLU A 119 34.72 25.43 0.85
CA GLU A 119 34.04 26.68 0.54
C GLU A 119 32.56 26.45 0.24
N GLN A 120 32.21 25.44 -0.57
CA GLN A 120 30.81 25.04 -0.82
C GLN A 120 30.05 24.77 0.48
N SER A 121 30.68 24.10 1.45
CA SER A 121 30.05 23.79 2.74
C SER A 121 29.65 25.01 3.56
N ARG A 122 30.29 26.18 3.33
CA ARG A 122 29.97 27.43 4.05
C ARG A 122 28.65 28.06 3.59
N HIS A 123 28.18 27.70 2.39
CA HIS A 123 27.04 28.34 1.74
C HIS A 123 25.74 27.53 1.79
N PHE A 124 25.71 26.38 2.49
CA PHE A 124 24.53 25.49 2.46
C PHE A 124 23.25 26.06 3.09
N GLY A 125 23.33 27.11 3.92
CA GLY A 125 22.17 27.62 4.65
C GLY A 125 21.47 26.49 5.43
N GLU A 126 20.16 26.29 5.23
CA GLU A 126 19.49 25.08 5.73
C GLU A 126 19.95 23.82 4.99
N LEU A 127 20.45 22.82 5.73
CA LEU A 127 20.93 21.54 5.17
C LEU A 127 19.81 20.64 4.60
N LEU A 128 18.57 20.93 4.98
CA LEU A 128 17.44 20.03 4.82
C LEU A 128 16.26 20.75 4.19
N VAL A 129 15.42 19.99 3.50
CA VAL A 129 14.12 20.42 2.99
C VAL A 129 13.03 19.60 3.63
N ASN A 130 11.87 20.21 3.86
CA ASN A 130 10.69 19.49 4.30
C ASN A 130 10.25 18.51 3.20
N VAL A 131 10.03 17.25 3.57
CA VAL A 131 9.48 16.27 2.64
C VAL A 131 8.04 16.67 2.32
N SER A 132 7.71 16.86 1.04
CA SER A 132 6.32 17.06 0.63
C SER A 132 5.51 15.84 1.07
N GLU A 133 4.60 16.09 2.00
CA GLU A 133 3.89 15.02 2.70
C GLU A 133 2.91 14.33 1.74
N THR A 134 2.93 13.00 1.72
CA THR A 134 1.85 12.21 1.14
C THR A 134 0.61 12.38 2.02
N LYS A 135 -0.46 12.94 1.45
CA LYS A 135 -1.71 13.22 2.17
C LYS A 135 -2.63 11.99 2.27
N GLY A 136 -2.28 10.92 1.57
CA GLY A 136 -3.14 9.77 1.29
C GLY A 136 -3.53 9.75 -0.18
N GLU A 137 -4.18 8.67 -0.62
CA GLU A 137 -4.63 8.49 -2.00
C GLU A 137 -6.15 8.50 -2.10
N THR A 138 -6.67 9.14 -3.14
CA THR A 138 -8.10 9.11 -3.46
C THR A 138 -8.45 7.70 -3.95
N LEU A 139 -9.37 7.05 -3.26
CA LEU A 139 -9.78 5.68 -3.58
C LEU A 139 -10.89 5.69 -4.64
N LEU A 140 -10.89 4.67 -5.49
CA LEU A 140 -12.01 4.44 -6.41
C LEU A 140 -13.28 4.17 -5.61
N THR A 141 -14.34 4.88 -5.95
CA THR A 141 -15.62 4.79 -5.26
C THR A 141 -16.75 4.51 -6.24
N THR A 142 -17.67 3.65 -5.83
CA THR A 142 -18.96 3.46 -6.50
C THR A 142 -19.97 4.45 -5.94
N ASN A 143 -21.04 4.74 -6.67
CA ASN A 143 -22.07 5.68 -6.20
C ASN A 143 -22.71 5.22 -4.88
N LEU A 144 -22.78 6.10 -3.89
CA LEU A 144 -23.49 5.81 -2.65
C LEU A 144 -25.00 5.66 -2.92
N PHE A 145 -25.51 4.47 -2.62
CA PHE A 145 -26.91 4.14 -2.81
C PHE A 145 -27.69 4.17 -1.49
N GLY A 146 -28.87 4.80 -1.51
CA GLY A 146 -29.76 4.89 -0.34
C GLY A 146 -29.56 6.15 0.52
N LYS A 147 -30.65 6.59 1.15
CA LYS A 147 -30.70 7.77 2.04
C LYS A 147 -29.87 7.53 3.30
N GLY A 148 -29.97 6.33 3.88
CA GLY A 148 -29.21 5.96 5.08
C GLY A 148 -27.70 6.06 4.90
N PHE A 149 -27.18 5.73 3.70
CA PHE A 149 -25.77 5.90 3.36
C PHE A 149 -25.34 7.37 3.34
N LYS A 150 -26.13 8.22 2.68
CA LYS A 150 -25.87 9.67 2.61
C LYS A 150 -25.98 10.33 3.99
N GLU A 151 -26.93 9.88 4.81
CA GLU A 151 -27.08 10.33 6.21
C GLU A 151 -25.89 9.90 7.07
N ASN A 152 -25.44 8.65 6.97
CA ASN A 152 -24.27 8.16 7.69
C ASN A 152 -22.99 8.89 7.25
N LEU A 153 -22.80 9.13 5.95
CA LEU A 153 -21.68 9.94 5.45
C LEU A 153 -21.69 11.35 6.07
N LYS A 154 -22.84 12.02 6.06
CA LYS A 154 -23.01 13.34 6.68
C LYS A 154 -22.75 13.31 8.19
N ARG A 155 -23.28 12.29 8.89
CA ARG A 155 -23.07 12.11 10.33
C ARG A 155 -21.59 11.98 10.63
N ILE A 156 -20.89 11.05 9.97
CA ILE A 156 -19.47 10.81 10.20
C ILE A 156 -18.66 12.06 9.86
N TRP A 157 -18.98 12.75 8.76
CA TRP A 157 -18.34 14.01 8.41
C TRP A 157 -18.51 15.09 9.49
N ASN A 158 -19.69 15.19 10.10
CA ASN A 158 -19.93 16.13 11.20
C ASN A 158 -19.14 15.75 12.47
N LEU A 159 -19.04 14.45 12.78
CA LEU A 159 -18.20 13.97 13.89
C LEU A 159 -16.72 14.32 13.65
N LEU A 160 -16.24 14.13 12.42
CA LEU A 160 -14.89 14.51 11.98
C LEU A 160 -14.66 16.03 12.00
N LYS A 161 -15.71 16.85 11.85
CA LYS A 161 -15.60 18.32 12.00
C LYS A 161 -15.48 18.79 13.44
N SER A 162 -16.10 18.08 14.37
CA SER A 162 -16.23 18.55 15.76
C SER A 162 -14.93 18.55 16.57
N ASP A 163 -13.86 17.92 16.07
CA ASP A 163 -12.56 17.69 16.75
C ASP A 163 -12.63 17.01 18.14
N LYS A 164 -13.83 16.70 18.65
CA LYS A 164 -14.07 16.00 19.93
C LYS A 164 -14.03 14.46 19.82
N VAL A 165 -14.31 13.93 18.64
CA VAL A 165 -14.39 12.47 18.42
C VAL A 165 -13.11 11.98 17.76
N LEU A 166 -12.34 11.18 18.51
CA LEU A 166 -11.07 10.60 18.10
C LEU A 166 -11.27 9.23 17.41
N SER A 167 -12.29 8.46 17.78
CA SER A 167 -12.49 7.11 17.26
C SER A 167 -13.93 6.85 16.82
N ILE A 168 -14.11 6.37 15.59
CA ILE A 168 -15.41 6.07 14.98
C ILE A 168 -15.41 4.62 14.47
N GLY A 169 -16.33 3.81 14.98
CA GLY A 169 -16.57 2.45 14.51
C GLY A 169 -17.77 2.38 13.58
N ILE A 170 -17.57 1.94 12.35
CA ILE A 170 -18.61 1.71 11.34
C ILE A 170 -18.92 0.21 11.32
N TYR A 171 -20.11 -0.19 11.77
CA TYR A 171 -20.44 -1.61 11.90
C TYR A 171 -21.74 -2.02 11.19
N GLY A 172 -21.86 -3.30 10.88
CA GLY A 172 -23.03 -3.86 10.19
C GLY A 172 -22.71 -5.16 9.45
N MET A 173 -23.77 -5.82 8.97
CA MET A 173 -23.69 -7.12 8.31
C MET A 173 -22.72 -7.13 7.11
N GLY A 174 -22.20 -8.31 6.76
CA GLY A 174 -21.44 -8.50 5.52
C GLY A 174 -22.24 -8.04 4.29
N GLY A 175 -21.55 -7.44 3.30
CA GLY A 175 -22.19 -6.99 2.06
C GLY A 175 -23.11 -5.77 2.19
N VAL A 176 -23.25 -5.19 3.39
CA VAL A 176 -24.09 -4.00 3.63
C VAL A 176 -23.50 -2.71 3.08
N GLY A 177 -22.19 -2.68 2.74
CA GLY A 177 -21.48 -1.56 2.13
C GLY A 177 -20.62 -0.67 3.06
N LYS A 178 -20.11 -1.22 4.16
CA LYS A 178 -19.26 -0.47 5.12
C LYS A 178 -17.98 0.08 4.49
N THR A 179 -17.22 -0.77 3.79
CA THR A 179 -16.01 -0.39 3.05
C THR A 179 -16.30 0.71 2.04
N ALA A 180 -17.41 0.61 1.30
CA ALA A 180 -17.83 1.66 0.38
C ALA A 180 -18.04 3.00 1.11
N LEU A 181 -18.74 3.02 2.24
CA LEU A 181 -18.91 4.23 3.05
C LEU A 181 -17.57 4.80 3.53
N ALA A 182 -16.66 3.96 4.02
CA ALA A 182 -15.33 4.38 4.46
C ALA A 182 -14.49 4.97 3.32
N ARG A 183 -14.51 4.38 2.10
CA ARG A 183 -13.81 4.94 0.93
C ARG A 183 -14.30 6.34 0.56
N HIS A 184 -15.62 6.57 0.65
CA HIS A 184 -16.18 7.92 0.46
C HIS A 184 -15.70 8.89 1.53
N ILE A 185 -15.63 8.46 2.79
CA ILE A 185 -15.11 9.28 3.89
C ILE A 185 -13.65 9.65 3.66
N ASN A 186 -12.80 8.69 3.27
CA ASN A 186 -11.40 8.92 2.89
C ASN A 186 -11.30 10.06 1.86
N ASN A 187 -12.04 9.96 0.77
CA ASN A 187 -11.98 10.95 -0.31
C ASN A 187 -12.48 12.33 0.13
N VAL A 188 -13.56 12.39 0.93
CA VAL A 188 -14.07 13.65 1.48
C VAL A 188 -13.06 14.30 2.43
N ILE A 189 -12.34 13.51 3.24
CA ILE A 189 -11.25 14.02 4.09
C ILE A 189 -10.14 14.62 3.21
N LEU A 190 -9.66 13.89 2.20
CA LEU A 190 -8.59 14.36 1.31
C LEU A 190 -8.98 15.64 0.55
N GLU A 191 -10.25 15.76 0.15
CA GLU A 191 -10.76 16.94 -0.54
C GLU A 191 -10.86 18.16 0.38
N LYS A 192 -11.42 17.99 1.59
CA LYS A 192 -11.86 19.10 2.45
C LYS A 192 -10.93 19.42 3.62
N ARG A 193 -10.03 18.51 4.00
CA ARG A 193 -9.08 18.63 5.11
C ARG A 193 -7.67 18.42 4.57
N LYS A 194 -7.17 19.39 3.80
CA LYS A 194 -5.88 19.31 3.10
C LYS A 194 -4.68 19.22 4.04
N GLU A 195 -4.87 19.47 5.32
CA GLU A 195 -3.88 19.40 6.41
C GLU A 195 -3.80 18.02 7.09
N LYS A 196 -4.71 17.09 6.78
CA LYS A 196 -4.75 15.76 7.40
C LYS A 196 -3.99 14.74 6.53
N HIS A 197 -3.29 13.80 7.18
CA HIS A 197 -2.69 12.63 6.53
C HIS A 197 -3.60 11.43 6.74
N VAL A 198 -4.08 10.82 5.65
CA VAL A 198 -4.93 9.62 5.74
C VAL A 198 -4.11 8.38 5.39
N CYS A 199 -4.09 7.42 6.32
CA CYS A 199 -3.52 6.10 6.13
C CYS A 199 -4.67 5.09 6.10
N TRP A 200 -4.85 4.43 4.95
CA TRP A 200 -5.83 3.37 4.78
C TRP A 200 -5.14 2.01 4.85
N ILE A 201 -5.63 1.12 5.71
CA ILE A 201 -5.14 -0.24 5.88
C ILE A 201 -6.34 -1.18 5.85
N THR A 202 -6.27 -2.24 5.05
CA THR A 202 -7.27 -3.31 5.04
C THR A 202 -6.77 -4.47 5.90
N VAL A 203 -7.59 -4.88 6.87
CA VAL A 203 -7.25 -5.92 7.85
C VAL A 203 -7.60 -7.28 7.28
N SER A 204 -6.59 -8.00 6.77
CA SER A 204 -6.77 -9.41 6.39
C SER A 204 -7.00 -10.29 7.62
N GLN A 205 -7.75 -11.39 7.45
CA GLN A 205 -7.92 -12.43 8.48
C GLN A 205 -6.57 -13.02 8.95
N VAL A 206 -5.54 -13.04 8.09
CA VAL A 206 -4.19 -13.43 8.49
C VAL A 206 -3.48 -12.22 9.10
N PHE A 207 -3.72 -12.03 10.40
CA PHE A 207 -3.21 -10.90 11.16
C PHE A 207 -1.69 -10.94 11.36
N SER A 208 -1.00 -9.82 11.10
CA SER A 208 0.42 -9.63 11.41
C SER A 208 0.70 -8.18 11.78
N ILE A 209 1.11 -7.95 13.02
CA ILE A 209 1.49 -6.61 13.52
C ILE A 209 2.60 -6.02 12.66
N LYS A 210 3.64 -6.80 12.34
CA LYS A 210 4.76 -6.33 11.52
C LYS A 210 4.30 -5.79 10.15
N LYS A 211 3.38 -6.48 9.48
CA LYS A 211 2.80 -6.00 8.20
C LYS A 211 2.06 -4.68 8.36
N PHE A 212 1.28 -4.53 9.43
CA PHE A 212 0.60 -3.26 9.73
C PHE A 212 1.59 -2.13 9.98
N GLN A 213 2.64 -2.41 10.75
CA GLN A 213 3.71 -1.45 10.99
C GLN A 213 4.39 -1.05 9.67
N ASP A 214 4.62 -1.99 8.75
CA ASP A 214 5.16 -1.69 7.41
C ASP A 214 4.20 -0.82 6.58
N GLU A 215 2.88 -1.06 6.65
CA GLU A 215 1.86 -0.26 5.94
C GLU A 215 1.79 1.17 6.47
N ILE A 216 1.77 1.35 7.80
CA ILE A 216 1.82 2.67 8.43
C ILE A 216 3.13 3.37 8.08
N ALA A 217 4.27 2.67 8.21
CA ALA A 217 5.59 3.20 7.89
C ALA A 217 5.67 3.68 6.44
N ARG A 218 5.16 2.88 5.49
CA ARG A 218 5.04 3.28 4.07
C ARG A 218 4.19 4.54 3.89
N SER A 219 3.06 4.64 4.59
CA SER A 219 2.18 5.81 4.52
C SER A 219 2.88 7.10 4.99
N ILE A 220 3.78 7.02 5.96
CA ILE A 220 4.51 8.17 6.52
C ILE A 220 5.96 8.28 6.01
N ARG A 221 6.36 7.43 5.05
CA ARG A 221 7.72 7.33 4.47
C ARG A 221 8.82 7.09 5.51
N LEU A 222 8.52 6.27 6.52
CA LEU A 222 9.49 5.78 7.48
C LEU A 222 10.07 4.45 6.98
N ASP A 223 11.38 4.29 7.03
CA ASP A 223 12.04 3.01 6.76
C ASP A 223 12.19 2.22 8.06
N LEU A 224 11.61 1.02 8.08
CA LEU A 224 11.72 0.07 9.19
C LEU A 224 12.46 -1.22 8.77
N SER A 225 13.07 -1.25 7.59
CA SER A 225 13.71 -2.47 7.03
C SER A 225 14.89 -2.99 7.86
N ASN A 226 15.51 -2.13 8.67
CA ASN A 226 16.63 -2.47 9.55
C ASN A 226 16.22 -2.84 10.98
N GLU A 227 14.91 -2.94 11.27
CA GLU A 227 14.40 -3.26 12.60
C GLU A 227 13.33 -4.34 12.51
N ASP A 228 13.59 -5.46 13.16
CA ASP A 228 12.68 -6.61 13.17
C ASP A 228 11.82 -6.70 14.44
N ASP A 229 12.22 -6.02 15.52
CA ASP A 229 11.52 -6.04 16.79
C ASP A 229 10.23 -5.20 16.76
N GLU A 230 9.08 -5.82 17.05
CA GLU A 230 7.77 -5.16 16.98
C GLU A 230 7.68 -3.94 17.91
N ASP A 231 8.24 -3.99 19.11
CA ASP A 231 8.09 -2.92 20.10
C ASP A 231 8.98 -1.72 19.73
N LYS A 232 10.21 -1.96 19.26
CA LYS A 232 11.07 -0.90 18.72
C LYS A 232 10.46 -0.25 17.48
N ARG A 233 9.84 -1.03 16.61
CA ARG A 233 9.11 -0.52 15.44
C ARG A 233 7.94 0.35 15.85
N ALA A 234 7.16 -0.08 16.85
CA ALA A 234 6.07 0.71 17.41
C ALA A 234 6.57 2.05 18.00
N ALA A 235 7.68 2.03 18.73
CA ALA A 235 8.30 3.26 19.26
C ALA A 235 8.77 4.21 18.15
N ARG A 236 9.39 3.68 17.08
CA ARG A 236 9.78 4.48 15.90
C ARG A 236 8.58 5.06 15.18
N LEU A 237 7.50 4.29 15.03
CA LEU A 237 6.23 4.76 14.46
C LEU A 237 5.64 5.89 15.32
N ASN A 238 5.56 5.73 16.63
CA ASN A 238 5.05 6.76 17.54
C ASN A 238 5.82 8.09 17.40
N GLY A 239 7.15 8.04 17.28
CA GLY A 239 7.98 9.23 17.07
C GLY A 239 7.85 9.87 15.68
N ALA A 240 7.44 9.10 14.67
CA ALA A 240 7.32 9.54 13.28
C ALA A 240 5.90 10.02 12.91
N ILE A 241 4.87 9.41 13.50
CA ILE A 241 3.47 9.82 13.30
C ILE A 241 3.32 11.27 13.76
N ARG A 242 2.67 12.09 12.93
CA ARG A 242 2.46 13.52 13.19
C ARG A 242 1.07 13.73 13.75
N ASN A 243 0.87 14.92 14.32
CA ASN A 243 -0.47 15.45 14.56
C ASN A 243 -1.29 15.39 13.26
N ASN A 244 -2.61 15.39 13.37
CA ASN A 244 -3.51 15.39 12.21
C ASN A 244 -3.48 14.10 11.35
N PHE A 245 -3.00 12.98 11.89
CA PHE A 245 -3.01 11.67 11.24
C PHE A 245 -4.36 10.95 11.40
N ILE A 246 -4.95 10.45 10.32
CA ILE A 246 -6.19 9.67 10.34
C ILE A 246 -5.87 8.27 9.87
N LEU A 247 -6.00 7.31 10.78
CA LEU A 247 -5.89 5.89 10.49
C LEU A 247 -7.28 5.33 10.16
N ILE A 248 -7.42 4.74 8.97
CA ILE A 248 -8.62 4.02 8.56
C ILE A 248 -8.28 2.54 8.50
N LEU A 249 -8.87 1.74 9.39
CA LEU A 249 -8.75 0.28 9.42
C LEU A 249 -10.00 -0.36 8.83
N ASP A 250 -9.92 -0.88 7.62
CA ASP A 250 -11.03 -1.53 6.94
C ASP A 250 -11.08 -3.03 7.28
N ASP A 251 -12.30 -3.54 7.51
CA ASP A 251 -12.63 -4.94 7.78
C ASP A 251 -11.94 -5.56 9.02
N VAL A 252 -12.00 -4.86 10.15
CA VAL A 252 -11.44 -5.35 11.43
C VAL A 252 -12.27 -6.53 11.98
N TRP A 253 -11.63 -7.67 12.18
CA TRP A 253 -12.24 -8.92 12.68
C TRP A 253 -12.16 -9.05 14.21
N GLU A 254 -11.05 -8.64 14.81
CA GLU A 254 -10.76 -8.80 16.23
C GLU A 254 -10.11 -7.53 16.80
N ASN A 255 -9.93 -7.49 18.14
CA ASN A 255 -9.28 -6.38 18.81
C ASN A 255 -7.81 -6.23 18.39
N ILE A 256 -7.40 -5.01 18.04
CA ILE A 256 -6.02 -4.66 17.65
C ILE A 256 -5.46 -3.70 18.69
N CYS A 257 -4.35 -4.10 19.30
CA CYS A 257 -3.60 -3.26 20.24
C CYS A 257 -2.94 -2.10 19.48
N LEU A 258 -3.47 -0.88 19.63
CA LEU A 258 -2.99 0.31 18.91
C LEU A 258 -1.60 0.74 19.38
N GLU A 259 -1.22 0.39 20.61
CA GLU A 259 0.10 0.62 21.19
C GLU A 259 1.19 -0.07 20.34
N LYS A 260 0.90 -1.28 19.85
CA LYS A 260 1.78 -1.99 18.90
C LYS A 260 1.88 -1.31 17.53
N LEU A 261 1.00 -0.37 17.22
CA LEU A 261 1.01 0.41 15.98
C LEU A 261 1.58 1.82 16.18
N GLY A 262 2.21 2.08 17.34
CA GLY A 262 2.76 3.38 17.70
C GLY A 262 1.73 4.34 18.31
N ASP A 263 0.62 3.83 18.82
CA ASP A 263 -0.50 4.55 19.46
C ASP A 263 -0.83 5.93 18.84
N PRO A 264 -1.37 5.95 17.60
CA PRO A 264 -1.64 7.21 16.91
C PRO A 264 -2.61 8.12 17.66
N LEU A 265 -3.45 7.57 18.56
CA LEU A 265 -4.53 8.31 19.22
C LEU A 265 -4.06 9.17 20.40
N CYS A 266 -2.84 8.97 20.91
CA CYS A 266 -2.25 9.85 21.93
C CYS A 266 -1.85 11.23 21.38
N LEU A 267 -1.81 11.39 20.05
CA LEU A 267 -1.37 12.62 19.40
C LEU A 267 -2.53 13.55 19.06
N GLU A 268 -2.28 14.86 19.13
CA GLU A 268 -3.31 15.86 18.91
C GLU A 268 -3.83 15.83 17.46
N GLY A 269 -5.15 15.82 17.32
CA GLY A 269 -5.81 15.83 16.02
C GLY A 269 -5.76 14.51 15.26
N CYS A 270 -5.17 13.46 15.84
CA CYS A 270 -5.16 12.12 15.27
C CYS A 270 -6.47 11.37 15.52
N ARG A 271 -6.85 10.50 14.58
CA ARG A 271 -8.15 9.83 14.61
C ARG A 271 -8.08 8.41 14.07
N LEU A 272 -8.99 7.59 14.55
CA LEU A 272 -9.25 6.23 14.08
C LEU A 272 -10.65 6.14 13.49
N ILE A 273 -10.73 5.61 12.28
CA ILE A 273 -11.97 5.12 11.69
C ILE A 273 -11.77 3.63 11.46
N LEU A 274 -12.70 2.80 11.89
CA LEU A 274 -12.66 1.39 11.55
C LEU A 274 -13.98 0.92 10.95
N THR A 275 -13.90 -0.08 10.09
CA THR A 275 -15.08 -0.84 9.66
C THR A 275 -15.00 -2.25 10.22
N THR A 276 -16.14 -2.81 10.63
CA THR A 276 -16.20 -4.17 11.19
C THR A 276 -17.61 -4.77 11.05
N ARG A 277 -17.72 -6.09 11.11
CA ARG A 277 -19.02 -6.77 11.17
C ARG A 277 -19.62 -6.75 12.59
N SER A 278 -18.78 -6.64 13.61
CA SER A 278 -19.18 -6.79 15.01
C SER A 278 -19.33 -5.45 15.72
N PHE A 279 -20.43 -5.29 16.45
CA PHE A 279 -20.59 -4.14 17.35
C PHE A 279 -19.59 -4.23 18.53
N GLU A 280 -19.34 -5.44 19.00
CA GLU A 280 -18.45 -5.76 20.10
C GLU A 280 -17.00 -5.37 19.79
N VAL A 281 -16.54 -5.60 18.55
CA VAL A 281 -15.20 -5.12 18.10
C VAL A 281 -15.09 -3.60 18.19
N CYS A 282 -16.15 -2.85 17.82
CA CYS A 282 -16.15 -1.39 18.04
C CYS A 282 -16.03 -1.02 19.53
N CYS A 283 -16.59 -1.83 20.43
CA CYS A 283 -16.48 -1.61 21.87
C CYS A 283 -15.07 -1.93 22.38
N GLN A 284 -14.50 -3.06 21.97
CA GLN A 284 -13.16 -3.50 22.36
C GLN A 284 -12.07 -2.52 21.89
N MET A 285 -12.21 -2.00 20.67
CA MET A 285 -11.34 -0.97 20.10
C MET A 285 -11.55 0.43 20.71
N GLY A 286 -12.44 0.58 21.71
CA GLY A 286 -12.69 1.85 22.37
C GLY A 286 -13.27 2.93 21.46
N CYS A 287 -14.05 2.58 20.43
CA CYS A 287 -14.67 3.57 19.54
C CYS A 287 -15.65 4.45 20.32
N GLN A 288 -15.42 5.76 20.34
CA GLN A 288 -16.30 6.73 21.01
C GLN A 288 -17.66 6.78 20.32
N GLU A 289 -17.67 6.86 18.99
CA GLU A 289 -18.89 6.86 18.19
C GLU A 289 -19.04 5.56 17.41
N LYS A 290 -20.27 5.03 17.36
CA LYS A 290 -20.58 3.78 16.69
C LYS A 290 -21.72 4.01 15.70
N VAL A 291 -21.43 3.81 14.42
CA VAL A 291 -22.35 4.08 13.31
C VAL A 291 -22.76 2.77 12.67
N LYS A 292 -24.03 2.40 12.83
CA LYS A 292 -24.59 1.21 12.20
C LYS A 292 -24.94 1.49 10.74
N VAL A 293 -24.36 0.74 9.82
CA VAL A 293 -24.82 0.69 8.42
C VAL A 293 -25.97 -0.31 8.35
N LYS A 294 -27.14 0.18 7.97
CA LYS A 294 -28.37 -0.62 7.88
C LYS A 294 -28.56 -1.09 6.43
N LYS A 295 -29.32 -2.18 6.30
CA LYS A 295 -29.85 -2.67 5.00
C LYS A 295 -30.63 -1.57 4.30
N LEU A 296 -30.64 -1.61 2.97
CA LEU A 296 -31.45 -0.72 2.15
C LEU A 296 -32.93 -0.99 2.38
N ARG A 297 -33.74 0.07 2.35
CA ARG A 297 -35.20 -0.09 2.33
C ARG A 297 -35.64 -0.72 1.01
N ALA A 298 -36.84 -1.30 0.97
CA ALA A 298 -37.32 -2.02 -0.22
C ALA A 298 -37.35 -1.14 -1.49
N ASP A 299 -37.72 0.14 -1.37
CA ASP A 299 -37.70 1.10 -2.47
C ASP A 299 -36.28 1.42 -2.95
N GLU A 300 -35.33 1.55 -2.01
CA GLU A 300 -33.92 1.77 -2.30
C GLU A 300 -33.30 0.52 -2.94
N ALA A 301 -33.53 -0.65 -2.37
CA ALA A 301 -33.06 -1.93 -2.89
C ALA A 301 -33.54 -2.16 -4.34
N TRP A 302 -34.81 -1.85 -4.61
CA TRP A 302 -35.37 -1.93 -5.96
C TRP A 302 -34.70 -0.96 -6.94
N ASN A 303 -34.46 0.28 -6.51
CA ASN A 303 -33.79 1.26 -7.36
C ASN A 303 -32.33 0.86 -7.65
N LEU A 304 -31.62 0.28 -6.69
CA LEU A 304 -30.29 -0.28 -6.91
C LEU A 304 -30.34 -1.44 -7.91
N PHE A 305 -31.27 -2.38 -7.74
CA PHE A 305 -31.48 -3.50 -8.67
C PHE A 305 -31.68 -3.01 -10.10
N LYS A 306 -32.56 -2.01 -10.31
CA LYS A 306 -32.80 -1.40 -11.62
C LYS A 306 -31.56 -0.74 -12.21
N GLN A 307 -30.76 -0.03 -11.41
CA GLN A 307 -29.52 0.57 -11.90
C GLN A 307 -28.51 -0.49 -12.35
N THR A 308 -28.45 -1.63 -11.66
CA THR A 308 -27.51 -2.71 -11.97
C THR A 308 -27.87 -3.50 -13.24
N LEU A 309 -29.12 -3.49 -13.68
CA LEU A 309 -29.55 -4.10 -14.95
C LEU A 309 -29.07 -3.35 -16.21
N GLU A 310 -28.30 -2.27 -16.03
CA GLU A 310 -27.89 -1.28 -17.04
C GLU A 310 -29.07 -0.43 -17.54
N GLY A 311 -28.97 0.88 -17.31
CA GLY A 311 -30.05 1.84 -17.61
C GLY A 311 -30.40 1.86 -19.10
N ALA A 312 -31.57 1.31 -19.43
CA ALA A 312 -32.41 1.54 -20.63
C ALA A 312 -33.15 0.28 -21.15
N ILE A 313 -33.03 -0.89 -20.52
CA ILE A 313 -34.02 -1.95 -20.77
C ILE A 313 -35.27 -1.57 -19.99
N ALA A 314 -36.25 -0.97 -20.68
CA ALA A 314 -37.59 -0.83 -20.13
C ALA A 314 -38.14 -2.26 -19.92
N LEU A 315 -38.01 -2.78 -18.70
CA LEU A 315 -38.64 -4.03 -18.32
C LEU A 315 -40.14 -3.90 -18.61
N THR A 316 -40.73 -4.92 -19.20
CA THR A 316 -42.20 -4.98 -19.28
C THR A 316 -42.76 -4.98 -17.86
N PRO A 317 -43.98 -4.46 -17.63
CA PRO A 317 -44.56 -4.41 -16.28
C PRO A 317 -44.56 -5.77 -15.56
N GLU A 318 -44.76 -6.85 -16.32
CA GLU A 318 -44.76 -8.22 -15.80
C GLU A 318 -43.35 -8.68 -15.35
N ILE A 319 -42.31 -8.39 -16.14
CA ILE A 319 -40.92 -8.68 -15.74
C ILE A 319 -40.50 -7.79 -14.57
N GLU A 320 -40.96 -6.54 -14.52
CA GLU A 320 -40.69 -5.63 -13.42
C GLU A 320 -41.20 -6.19 -12.08
N GLU A 321 -42.39 -6.79 -12.06
CA GLU A 321 -42.95 -7.41 -10.86
C GLU A 321 -42.11 -8.61 -10.38
N ILE A 322 -41.67 -9.47 -11.30
CA ILE A 322 -40.80 -10.60 -10.99
C ILE A 322 -39.44 -10.09 -10.46
N ALA A 323 -38.84 -9.11 -11.12
CA ALA A 323 -37.59 -8.50 -10.72
C ALA A 323 -37.68 -7.84 -9.32
N LYS A 324 -38.80 -7.18 -9.00
CA LYS A 324 -39.07 -6.68 -7.64
C LYS A 324 -39.10 -7.80 -6.60
N ASN A 325 -39.71 -8.94 -6.93
CA ASN A 325 -39.73 -10.09 -6.02
C ASN A 325 -38.34 -10.69 -5.84
N MET A 326 -37.54 -10.80 -6.91
CA MET A 326 -36.14 -11.20 -6.80
C MET A 326 -35.33 -10.24 -5.91
N ALA A 327 -35.50 -8.93 -6.07
CA ALA A 327 -34.81 -7.94 -5.24
C ALA A 327 -35.16 -8.05 -3.75
N LYS A 328 -36.38 -8.48 -3.40
CA LYS A 328 -36.79 -8.74 -2.01
C LYS A 328 -36.03 -9.92 -1.39
N VAL A 329 -35.66 -10.93 -2.18
CA VAL A 329 -34.88 -12.08 -1.69
C VAL A 329 -33.50 -11.64 -1.16
N CYS A 330 -32.92 -10.57 -1.72
CA CYS A 330 -31.65 -10.04 -1.26
C CYS A 330 -31.72 -9.31 0.10
N ASP A 331 -32.91 -9.18 0.70
CA ASP A 331 -33.15 -8.57 2.02
C ASP A 331 -32.42 -7.21 2.21
N GLY A 332 -32.45 -6.38 1.17
CA GLY A 332 -31.85 -5.05 1.20
C GLY A 332 -30.32 -5.01 1.30
N LEU A 333 -29.61 -6.11 1.08
CA LEU A 333 -28.14 -6.17 1.10
C LEU A 333 -27.57 -5.77 -0.28
N PRO A 334 -26.84 -4.64 -0.39
CA PRO A 334 -26.33 -4.13 -1.66
C PRO A 334 -25.54 -5.16 -2.47
N LEU A 335 -24.64 -5.93 -1.86
CA LEU A 335 -23.85 -6.93 -2.57
C LEU A 335 -24.75 -8.00 -3.23
N GLY A 336 -25.70 -8.56 -2.48
CA GLY A 336 -26.64 -9.55 -3.01
C GLY A 336 -27.49 -8.98 -4.14
N ILE A 337 -27.98 -7.75 -3.99
CA ILE A 337 -28.74 -7.04 -5.03
C ILE A 337 -27.91 -6.89 -6.31
N ILE A 338 -26.68 -6.41 -6.18
CA ILE A 338 -25.79 -6.15 -7.32
C ILE A 338 -25.47 -7.46 -8.05
N VAL A 339 -25.14 -8.52 -7.32
CA VAL A 339 -24.78 -9.83 -7.91
C VAL A 339 -25.99 -10.51 -8.54
N LEU A 340 -27.17 -10.43 -7.92
CA LEU A 340 -28.39 -11.02 -8.48
C LEU A 340 -28.82 -10.29 -9.75
N ALA A 341 -28.92 -8.96 -9.68
CA ALA A 341 -29.28 -8.13 -10.83
C ALA A 341 -28.25 -8.26 -11.96
N GLY A 342 -26.96 -8.29 -11.62
CA GLY A 342 -25.87 -8.51 -12.58
C GLY A 342 -26.00 -9.84 -13.33
N SER A 343 -26.42 -10.91 -12.63
CA SER A 343 -26.69 -12.20 -13.27
C SER A 343 -27.85 -12.15 -14.27
N MET A 344 -28.87 -11.33 -14.00
CA MET A 344 -30.06 -11.19 -14.85
C MET A 344 -29.91 -10.12 -15.94
N ARG A 345 -28.75 -9.46 -16.01
CA ARG A 345 -28.49 -8.37 -16.95
C ARG A 345 -28.59 -8.85 -18.41
N GLY A 346 -29.43 -8.16 -19.18
CA GLY A 346 -29.66 -8.44 -20.60
C GLY A 346 -30.70 -9.53 -20.86
N GLU A 347 -31.31 -10.13 -19.83
CA GLU A 347 -32.37 -11.12 -19.99
C GLU A 347 -33.72 -10.45 -20.26
N THR A 348 -34.38 -10.82 -21.35
CA THR A 348 -35.66 -10.25 -21.80
C THR A 348 -36.81 -11.25 -21.77
N SER A 349 -36.54 -12.54 -21.60
CA SER A 349 -37.54 -13.60 -21.58
C SER A 349 -38.23 -13.71 -20.22
N ILE A 350 -39.52 -13.40 -20.18
CA ILE A 350 -40.34 -13.57 -18.96
C ILE A 350 -40.31 -15.00 -18.42
N HIS A 351 -40.20 -16.01 -19.30
CA HIS A 351 -40.12 -17.41 -18.89
C HIS A 351 -38.84 -17.70 -18.11
N VAL A 352 -37.72 -17.12 -18.54
CA VAL A 352 -36.46 -17.21 -17.80
C VAL A 352 -36.62 -16.53 -16.45
N TRP A 353 -37.13 -15.30 -16.40
CA TRP A 353 -37.37 -14.57 -15.14
C TRP A 353 -38.22 -15.37 -14.12
N ARG A 354 -39.33 -15.99 -14.56
CA ARG A 354 -40.19 -16.81 -13.68
C ARG A 354 -39.46 -18.05 -13.14
N ASN A 355 -38.82 -18.80 -14.03
CA ASN A 355 -38.09 -20.01 -13.68
C ASN A 355 -36.92 -19.72 -12.73
N GLU A 356 -36.20 -18.63 -12.97
CA GLU A 356 -35.09 -18.19 -12.14
C GLU A 356 -35.54 -17.72 -10.74
N LEU A 357 -36.67 -17.01 -10.65
CA LEU A 357 -37.27 -16.68 -9.35
C LEU A 357 -37.70 -17.93 -8.57
N GLU A 358 -38.28 -18.94 -9.24
CA GLU A 358 -38.68 -20.21 -8.61
C GLU A 358 -37.46 -20.95 -8.02
N LYS A 359 -36.38 -21.10 -8.79
CA LYS A 359 -35.12 -21.69 -8.31
C LYS A 359 -34.55 -20.92 -7.11
N LEU A 360 -34.57 -19.59 -7.15
CA LEU A 360 -34.07 -18.74 -6.07
C LEU A 360 -34.88 -18.91 -4.78
N MET A 361 -36.18 -19.24 -4.89
CA MET A 361 -37.06 -19.49 -3.76
C MET A 361 -37.01 -20.94 -3.24
N ASP A 362 -36.27 -21.84 -3.89
CA ASP A 362 -36.11 -23.24 -3.43
C ASP A 362 -35.52 -23.28 -2.01
N PRO A 363 -36.24 -23.87 -1.03
CA PRO A 363 -35.76 -24.02 0.34
C PRO A 363 -34.49 -24.87 0.45
N ASN A 364 -34.25 -25.77 -0.50
CA ASN A 364 -33.10 -26.68 -0.47
C ASN A 364 -31.79 -26.03 -0.91
N MET A 365 -31.81 -24.76 -1.36
CA MET A 365 -30.60 -24.05 -1.77
C MET A 365 -29.67 -23.67 -0.61
N VAL A 366 -30.12 -23.76 0.65
CA VAL A 366 -29.36 -23.30 1.83
C VAL A 366 -29.41 -24.32 2.96
N GLN A 367 -28.23 -24.69 3.47
CA GLN A 367 -28.06 -25.43 4.73
C GLN A 367 -27.12 -24.61 5.62
N ASP A 368 -27.62 -24.29 6.83
CA ASP A 368 -26.91 -23.86 8.05
C ASP A 368 -26.15 -22.51 8.09
N ASP A 369 -26.85 -21.40 8.31
CA ASP A 369 -26.62 -20.29 9.28
C ASP A 369 -27.21 -18.93 8.85
N LYS A 370 -27.35 -17.97 9.77
CA LYS A 370 -27.93 -16.62 9.52
C LYS A 370 -27.10 -15.71 8.60
N GLU A 371 -25.84 -16.05 8.31
CA GLU A 371 -25.05 -15.39 7.25
C GLU A 371 -25.43 -15.88 5.84
N ASP A 372 -26.27 -16.91 5.74
CA ASP A 372 -26.57 -17.60 4.50
C ASP A 372 -27.37 -16.80 3.48
N GLU A 373 -28.11 -15.77 3.87
CA GLU A 373 -28.98 -15.08 2.91
C GLU A 373 -28.18 -14.39 1.79
N VAL A 374 -27.00 -13.82 2.10
CA VAL A 374 -26.11 -13.29 1.06
C VAL A 374 -25.48 -14.44 0.28
N PHE A 375 -25.00 -15.47 0.97
CA PHE A 375 -24.37 -16.62 0.33
C PHE A 375 -25.32 -17.37 -0.61
N LYS A 376 -26.62 -17.44 -0.29
CA LYS A 376 -27.68 -18.00 -1.14
C LYS A 376 -27.71 -17.30 -2.48
N VAL A 377 -27.79 -15.97 -2.45
CA VAL A 377 -27.86 -15.14 -3.66
C VAL A 377 -26.56 -15.21 -4.45
N LEU A 378 -25.41 -15.15 -3.77
CA LEU A 378 -24.10 -15.27 -4.42
C LEU A 378 -23.92 -16.65 -5.07
N LYS A 379 -24.31 -17.72 -4.37
CA LYS A 379 -24.24 -19.11 -4.86
C LYS A 379 -25.14 -19.32 -6.06
N TYR A 380 -26.36 -18.80 -5.99
CA TYR A 380 -27.29 -18.80 -7.12
C TYR A 380 -26.65 -18.17 -8.37
N SER A 381 -26.05 -16.99 -8.26
CA SER A 381 -25.37 -16.35 -9.39
C SER A 381 -24.16 -17.15 -9.91
N TYR A 382 -23.43 -17.84 -9.03
CA TYR A 382 -22.36 -18.76 -9.41
C TYR A 382 -22.89 -20.00 -10.16
N ASP A 383 -23.98 -20.61 -9.69
CA ASP A 383 -24.55 -21.83 -10.28
C ASP A 383 -25.10 -21.58 -11.70
N ARG A 384 -25.35 -20.32 -12.07
CA ARG A 384 -25.75 -19.90 -13.44
C ARG A 384 -24.59 -19.77 -14.42
N LEU A 385 -23.34 -19.81 -13.95
CA LEU A 385 -22.17 -19.83 -14.83
C LEU A 385 -22.03 -21.20 -15.49
N ASP A 386 -21.47 -21.23 -16.71
CA ASP A 386 -21.04 -22.50 -17.30
C ASP A 386 -19.83 -23.07 -16.52
N LEU A 387 -19.51 -24.35 -16.77
CA LEU A 387 -18.46 -25.04 -16.03
C LEU A 387 -17.10 -24.35 -16.11
N ASN A 388 -16.72 -23.80 -17.26
CA ASN A 388 -15.41 -23.17 -17.44
C ASN A 388 -15.33 -21.84 -16.65
N HIS A 389 -16.39 -21.02 -16.71
CA HIS A 389 -16.48 -19.80 -15.92
C HIS A 389 -16.51 -20.10 -14.42
N GLN A 390 -17.20 -21.17 -13.99
CA GLN A 390 -17.20 -21.61 -12.60
C GLN A 390 -15.79 -21.98 -12.13
N LEU A 391 -15.05 -22.78 -12.90
CA LEU A 391 -13.69 -23.18 -12.53
C LEU A 391 -12.75 -21.97 -12.46
N CYS A 392 -12.78 -21.09 -13.47
CA CYS A 392 -12.00 -19.85 -13.46
C CYS A 392 -12.36 -18.94 -12.27
N PHE A 393 -13.64 -18.82 -11.93
CA PHE A 393 -14.10 -18.10 -10.75
C PHE A 393 -13.51 -18.67 -9.44
N LEU A 394 -13.54 -20.00 -9.28
CA LEU A 394 -12.96 -20.65 -8.10
C LEU A 394 -11.44 -20.40 -8.03
N HIS A 395 -10.75 -20.39 -9.16
CA HIS A 395 -9.31 -20.07 -9.21
C HIS A 395 -8.99 -18.65 -8.75
N CYS A 396 -9.86 -17.67 -8.99
CA CYS A 396 -9.67 -16.31 -8.48
C CYS A 396 -9.57 -16.27 -6.94
N SER A 397 -10.19 -17.22 -6.22
CA SER A 397 -10.15 -17.26 -4.75
C SER A 397 -8.77 -17.64 -4.16
N LEU A 398 -7.85 -18.12 -4.99
CA LEU A 398 -6.46 -18.41 -4.60
C LEU A 398 -5.66 -17.13 -4.32
N TYR A 399 -6.12 -15.99 -4.80
CA TYR A 399 -5.51 -14.70 -4.50
C TYR A 399 -5.95 -14.19 -3.12
N GLY A 400 -5.11 -13.36 -2.52
CA GLY A 400 -5.36 -12.81 -1.18
C GLY A 400 -6.61 -11.93 -1.13
N GLU A 401 -7.19 -11.80 0.06
CA GLU A 401 -8.33 -10.91 0.32
C GLU A 401 -8.01 -9.47 -0.06
N ASP A 402 -8.95 -8.84 -0.77
CA ASP A 402 -8.93 -7.42 -1.15
C ASP A 402 -7.67 -6.94 -1.89
N LEU A 403 -6.87 -7.86 -2.42
CA LEU A 403 -5.72 -7.54 -3.27
C LEU A 403 -6.15 -7.41 -4.73
N PRO A 404 -5.72 -6.35 -5.43
CA PRO A 404 -5.89 -6.26 -6.86
C PRO A 404 -5.22 -7.43 -7.58
N ILE A 405 -6.00 -8.11 -8.42
CA ILE A 405 -5.51 -9.23 -9.22
C ILE A 405 -5.22 -8.70 -10.62
N ASP A 406 -3.95 -8.77 -11.04
CA ASP A 406 -3.56 -8.43 -12.40
C ASP A 406 -4.25 -9.38 -13.41
N LYS A 407 -4.97 -8.78 -14.37
CA LYS A 407 -5.76 -9.53 -15.36
C LYS A 407 -4.87 -10.42 -16.22
N MET A 408 -3.70 -9.94 -16.62
CA MET A 408 -2.81 -10.68 -17.51
C MET A 408 -2.23 -11.91 -16.81
N GLU A 409 -1.79 -11.76 -15.56
CA GLU A 409 -1.32 -12.86 -14.72
C GLU A 409 -2.43 -13.89 -14.47
N LEU A 410 -3.64 -13.44 -14.12
CA LEU A 410 -4.77 -14.33 -13.90
C LEU A 410 -5.14 -15.13 -15.16
N VAL A 411 -5.14 -14.48 -16.33
CA VAL A 411 -5.36 -15.17 -17.60
C VAL A 411 -4.25 -16.17 -17.89
N LYS A 412 -2.97 -15.81 -17.68
CA LYS A 412 -1.86 -16.76 -17.84
C LYS A 412 -2.07 -18.01 -16.99
N ARG A 413 -2.56 -17.85 -15.76
CA ARG A 413 -2.91 -18.97 -14.87
C ARG A 413 -4.06 -19.80 -15.40
N PHE A 414 -5.14 -19.19 -15.90
CA PHE A 414 -6.23 -19.94 -16.52
C PHE A 414 -5.74 -20.82 -17.68
N VAL A 415 -4.78 -20.31 -18.45
CA VAL A 415 -4.17 -21.06 -19.55
C VAL A 415 -3.26 -22.18 -19.04
N SER A 416 -2.40 -21.92 -18.06
CA SER A 416 -1.48 -22.96 -17.52
C SER A 416 -2.23 -24.09 -16.82
N GLU A 417 -3.37 -23.78 -16.19
CA GLU A 417 -4.22 -24.75 -15.49
C GLU A 417 -5.24 -25.45 -16.43
N GLU A 418 -5.13 -25.20 -17.74
CA GLU A 418 -6.00 -25.80 -18.77
C GLU A 418 -7.50 -25.52 -18.55
N LEU A 419 -7.83 -24.34 -18.00
CA LEU A 419 -9.23 -23.90 -17.77
C LEU A 419 -9.85 -23.27 -19.03
N VAL A 420 -9.06 -23.12 -20.09
CA VAL A 420 -9.47 -22.68 -21.42
C VAL A 420 -9.14 -23.76 -22.45
N ASP A 421 -9.69 -23.67 -23.66
CA ASP A 421 -9.55 -24.75 -24.65
C ASP A 421 -8.10 -24.86 -25.16
N ILE A 422 -7.39 -25.88 -24.66
CA ILE A 422 -5.98 -26.16 -24.97
C ILE A 422 -5.71 -26.45 -26.44
N ARG A 423 -6.74 -26.83 -27.22
CA ARG A 423 -6.59 -27.14 -28.66
C ARG A 423 -6.46 -25.88 -29.51
N LYS A 424 -6.77 -24.71 -28.97
CA LYS A 424 -6.72 -23.44 -29.68
C LYS A 424 -5.30 -22.87 -29.70
N SER A 425 -5.06 -21.92 -30.61
CA SER A 425 -3.82 -21.13 -30.63
C SER A 425 -3.60 -20.41 -29.29
N ARG A 426 -2.35 -20.07 -28.97
CA ARG A 426 -2.02 -19.36 -27.74
C ARG A 426 -2.78 -18.04 -27.61
N GLN A 427 -2.86 -17.25 -28.69
CA GLN A 427 -3.62 -16.00 -28.69
C GLN A 427 -5.10 -16.24 -28.36
N SER A 428 -5.72 -17.23 -28.99
CA SER A 428 -7.13 -17.57 -28.74
C SER A 428 -7.39 -18.07 -27.31
N GLN A 429 -6.41 -18.70 -26.66
CA GLN A 429 -6.51 -19.08 -25.24
C GLN A 429 -6.52 -17.83 -24.34
N PHE A 430 -5.66 -16.85 -24.61
CA PHE A 430 -5.66 -15.56 -23.90
C PHE A 430 -6.96 -14.80 -24.12
N ASP A 431 -7.43 -14.70 -25.37
CA ASP A 431 -8.69 -14.03 -25.70
C ASP A 431 -9.88 -14.69 -24.96
N GLN A 432 -9.89 -16.02 -24.88
CA GLN A 432 -10.89 -16.77 -24.12
C GLN A 432 -10.80 -16.46 -22.61
N GLY A 433 -9.60 -16.43 -22.03
CA GLY A 433 -9.41 -16.08 -20.62
C GLY A 433 -9.89 -14.66 -20.30
N HIS A 434 -9.56 -13.68 -21.16
CA HIS A 434 -10.07 -12.31 -21.03
C HIS A 434 -11.59 -12.23 -21.16
N SER A 435 -12.18 -12.99 -22.09
CA SER A 435 -13.63 -13.08 -22.24
C SER A 435 -14.31 -13.61 -20.97
N ILE A 436 -13.73 -14.64 -20.34
CA ILE A 436 -14.22 -15.18 -19.07
C ILE A 436 -14.15 -14.12 -17.97
N LEU A 437 -13.03 -13.40 -17.83
CA LEU A 437 -12.91 -12.31 -16.85
C LEU A 437 -13.95 -11.22 -17.09
N ASN A 438 -14.12 -10.78 -18.33
CA ASN A 438 -15.12 -9.78 -18.70
C ASN A 438 -16.54 -10.26 -18.36
N LYS A 439 -16.84 -11.55 -18.56
CA LYS A 439 -18.12 -12.14 -18.17
C LYS A 439 -18.30 -12.15 -16.66
N LEU A 440 -17.29 -12.55 -15.88
CA LEU A 440 -17.34 -12.55 -14.41
C LEU A 440 -17.54 -11.14 -13.83
N VAL A 441 -16.91 -10.13 -14.42
CA VAL A 441 -17.13 -8.71 -14.09
C VAL A 441 -18.55 -8.27 -14.49
N LYS A 442 -19.01 -8.67 -15.68
CA LYS A 442 -20.36 -8.33 -16.18
C LYS A 442 -21.46 -8.87 -15.26
N VAL A 443 -21.30 -10.06 -14.71
CA VAL A 443 -22.25 -10.65 -13.73
C VAL A 443 -21.98 -10.23 -12.29
N CYS A 444 -21.04 -9.31 -12.08
CA CYS A 444 -20.69 -8.72 -10.78
C CYS A 444 -20.14 -9.70 -9.73
N LEU A 445 -19.68 -10.88 -10.15
CA LEU A 445 -18.92 -11.81 -9.28
C LEU A 445 -17.45 -11.38 -9.12
N LEU A 446 -16.97 -10.53 -10.02
CA LEU A 446 -15.73 -9.77 -9.89
C LEU A 446 -16.03 -8.28 -10.04
N GLU A 447 -15.23 -7.46 -9.37
CA GLU A 447 -15.24 -6.00 -9.53
C GLU A 447 -14.12 -5.56 -10.48
N SER A 448 -14.38 -4.53 -11.28
CA SER A 448 -13.32 -3.90 -12.09
C SER A 448 -12.42 -3.05 -11.18
N GLY A 449 -11.15 -3.42 -11.07
CA GLY A 449 -10.12 -2.67 -10.34
C GLY A 449 -9.39 -1.65 -11.21
N GLY A 450 -9.96 -1.29 -12.37
CA GLY A 450 -9.33 -0.49 -13.41
C GLY A 450 -9.16 -1.27 -14.72
N GLU A 451 -8.36 -0.72 -15.64
CA GLU A 451 -8.14 -1.33 -16.95
C GLU A 451 -7.39 -2.68 -16.82
N PHE A 452 -6.42 -2.77 -15.92
CA PHE A 452 -5.51 -3.91 -15.81
C PHE A 452 -5.81 -4.87 -14.65
N CYS A 453 -6.67 -4.50 -13.71
CA CYS A 453 -6.91 -5.29 -12.49
C CYS A 453 -8.39 -5.67 -12.31
N VAL A 454 -8.62 -6.79 -11.63
CA VAL A 454 -9.93 -7.19 -11.09
C VAL A 454 -9.81 -7.44 -9.59
N ASN A 455 -10.91 -7.25 -8.86
CA ASN A 455 -10.98 -7.54 -7.44
C ASN A 455 -12.08 -8.57 -7.19
N MET A 456 -11.88 -9.42 -6.17
CA MET A 456 -12.92 -10.33 -5.68
C MET A 456 -13.32 -9.91 -4.26
N HIS A 457 -14.59 -9.55 -4.09
CA HIS A 457 -15.13 -9.14 -2.80
C HIS A 457 -14.99 -10.27 -1.76
N ASP A 458 -14.67 -9.93 -0.50
CA ASP A 458 -14.42 -10.89 0.60
C ASP A 458 -15.49 -12.00 0.74
N LEU A 459 -16.77 -11.67 0.71
CA LEU A 459 -17.89 -12.62 0.78
C LEU A 459 -17.99 -13.50 -0.48
N VAL A 460 -17.65 -12.96 -1.66
CA VAL A 460 -17.64 -13.74 -2.90
C VAL A 460 -16.47 -14.74 -2.88
N ARG A 461 -15.31 -14.32 -2.37
CA ARG A 461 -14.18 -15.20 -2.13
C ARG A 461 -14.50 -16.27 -1.08
N ALA A 462 -15.13 -15.89 0.02
CA ALA A 462 -15.56 -16.83 1.07
C ALA A 462 -16.53 -17.88 0.52
N LEU A 463 -17.45 -17.49 -0.38
CA LEU A 463 -18.31 -18.43 -1.09
C LEU A 463 -17.48 -19.41 -1.92
N ALA A 464 -16.56 -18.91 -2.74
CA ALA A 464 -15.70 -19.75 -3.58
C ALA A 464 -14.94 -20.78 -2.74
N LEU A 465 -14.38 -20.36 -1.61
CA LEU A 465 -13.69 -21.23 -0.66
C LEU A 465 -14.60 -22.27 0.01
N ARG A 466 -15.86 -21.92 0.31
CA ARG A 466 -16.85 -22.89 0.81
C ARG A 466 -17.17 -23.94 -0.27
N ILE A 467 -17.32 -23.51 -1.52
CA ILE A 467 -17.60 -24.41 -2.66
C ILE A 467 -16.42 -25.37 -2.90
N THR A 468 -15.18 -24.89 -2.87
CA THR A 468 -13.99 -25.74 -3.09
C THR A 468 -13.79 -26.76 -1.97
N LYS A 469 -14.10 -26.41 -0.72
CA LYS A 469 -14.09 -27.35 0.41
C LYS A 469 -15.17 -28.44 0.30
N GLY A 470 -16.35 -28.10 -0.23
CA GLY A 470 -17.49 -29.02 -0.35
C GLY A 470 -17.47 -29.94 -1.58
N LYS A 471 -16.79 -29.57 -2.67
CA LYS A 471 -16.79 -30.34 -3.92
C LYS A 471 -15.48 -31.12 -4.14
N LYS A 472 -15.59 -32.42 -4.44
CA LYS A 472 -14.48 -33.27 -4.94
C LYS A 472 -14.12 -32.92 -6.40
N TYR A 473 -13.70 -31.69 -6.69
CA TYR A 473 -13.10 -31.39 -7.98
C TYR A 473 -11.65 -31.89 -7.97
N GLY A 474 -11.41 -33.06 -8.55
CA GLY A 474 -10.10 -33.74 -8.53
C GLY A 474 -8.92 -32.89 -9.03
N LYS A 475 -9.13 -31.97 -9.98
CA LYS A 475 -8.11 -31.00 -10.46
C LYS A 475 -7.85 -29.86 -9.47
N LEU A 476 -8.90 -29.26 -8.88
CA LEU A 476 -8.77 -28.15 -7.92
C LEU A 476 -8.15 -28.61 -6.59
N ARG A 477 -8.43 -29.83 -6.12
CA ARG A 477 -7.88 -30.35 -4.87
C ARG A 477 -6.34 -30.38 -4.86
N ILE A 478 -5.72 -30.77 -5.97
CA ILE A 478 -4.25 -30.82 -6.12
C ILE A 478 -3.63 -29.41 -6.05
N ILE A 479 -4.33 -28.41 -6.60
CA ILE A 479 -3.87 -27.01 -6.67
C ILE A 479 -3.99 -26.33 -5.29
N PHE A 480 -5.09 -26.57 -4.56
CA PHE A 480 -5.27 -26.05 -3.21
C PHE A 480 -4.40 -26.77 -2.16
N GLU A 481 -4.13 -28.07 -2.31
CA GLU A 481 -3.20 -28.81 -1.43
C GLU A 481 -1.73 -28.48 -1.74
N GLY A 482 -1.37 -28.12 -2.98
CA GLY A 482 -0.02 -27.75 -3.38
C GLY A 482 0.45 -26.37 -2.93
N HIS A 483 -0.46 -25.42 -2.68
CA HIS A 483 -0.15 -24.08 -2.17
C HIS A 483 -0.16 -23.97 -0.64
N SER A 484 -0.45 -25.05 0.08
CA SER A 484 -0.43 -25.11 1.55
C SER A 484 0.89 -25.65 2.13
N LYS A 485 1.99 -25.58 1.38
CA LYS A 485 3.34 -25.97 1.81
C LYS A 485 4.32 -24.82 1.74
#